data_AF-A0A6P5Q4A8-F1
#
_entry.id   AF-A0A6P5Q4A8-F1
#
_cell.length_a   1.000
_cell.length_b   1.000
_cell.length_c   1.000
_cell.angle_alpha   90.00
_cell.angle_beta   90.00
_cell.angle_gamma   90.00
#
_symmetry.space_group_name_H-M   'P 1'
#
loop_
_entity.id
_entity.type
_entity.pdbx_description
1 polymer ?
#
loop_
_entity_poly.entity_id
_entity_poly.type
_entity_poly.pdbx_seq_one_letter_code
_entity_poly.pdbx_strand_id
1 'polypeptide(L)'
;MSSESEKDKERLIQAAKLFFFHIRDLVSFINRFVELFNLTMKTQVLPMNLNEESCIKDFFEQMIRNFKEMQLMVDGKHKQMQKEPLCSKVLTAVTSAVEKCATIAPHHTAEDMLKNIQTSGAALVLKTSHVLVNLETSLSLLMQFPIMGLRLSDLYREETKEQSDATSDATTAEKNTSAERPKATTEETLRKLQDVLSPANAHMPVEAAADELEQFVKSMEITLQVLQKSIKTMEGDISVLTQVQGK
;
A
#
# COMPACT_ATOMS: atom_id res chain seq x y z
N MET A 1 7.81 27.65 -32.44
CA MET A 1 8.23 27.63 -31.03
C MET A 1 7.08 27.34 -30.05
N SER A 2 5.79 27.56 -30.38
CA SER A 2 4.67 27.35 -29.42
C SER A 2 4.23 25.88 -29.21
N SER A 3 4.60 24.94 -30.08
CA SER A 3 4.13 23.55 -30.05
C SER A 3 4.85 22.67 -29.03
N GLU A 4 6.13 22.93 -28.77
CA GLU A 4 6.96 22.14 -27.84
C GLU A 4 6.52 22.39 -26.39
N SER A 5 6.32 23.67 -26.02
CA SER A 5 5.87 24.05 -24.69
C SER A 5 4.48 23.51 -24.34
N GLU A 6 3.54 23.46 -25.29
CA GLU A 6 2.23 22.84 -25.06
C GLU A 6 2.32 21.32 -24.91
N LYS A 7 3.23 20.67 -25.66
CA LYS A 7 3.48 19.24 -25.51
C LYS A 7 4.04 18.91 -24.13
N ASP A 8 4.97 19.70 -23.59
CA ASP A 8 5.54 19.45 -22.26
C ASP A 8 4.53 19.69 -21.13
N LYS A 9 3.62 20.66 -21.29
CA LYS A 9 2.48 20.82 -20.36
C LYS A 9 1.60 19.58 -20.33
N GLU A 10 1.24 19.05 -21.50
CA GLU A 10 0.43 17.84 -21.61
C GLU A 10 1.14 16.64 -20.97
N ARG A 11 2.45 16.47 -21.23
CA ARG A 11 3.26 15.43 -20.58
C ARG A 11 3.22 15.53 -19.05
N LEU A 12 3.41 16.73 -18.51
CA LEU A 12 3.37 16.96 -17.07
C LEU A 12 2.01 16.61 -16.46
N ILE A 13 0.91 16.99 -17.13
CA ILE A 13 -0.46 16.65 -16.70
C ILE A 13 -0.69 15.13 -16.72
N GLN A 14 -0.28 14.45 -17.79
CA GLN A 14 -0.42 13.01 -17.90
C GLN A 14 0.41 12.27 -16.85
N ALA A 15 1.64 12.73 -16.59
CA ALA A 15 2.49 12.16 -15.54
C ALA A 15 1.87 12.36 -14.15
N ALA A 16 1.28 13.53 -13.86
CA ALA A 16 0.58 13.80 -12.60
C ALA A 16 -0.67 12.92 -12.45
N LYS A 17 -1.44 12.73 -13.52
CA LYS A 17 -2.60 11.84 -13.54
C LYS A 17 -2.21 10.38 -13.34
N LEU A 18 -1.15 9.92 -14.00
CA LEU A 18 -0.64 8.56 -13.84
C LEU A 18 -0.11 8.34 -12.42
N PHE A 19 0.61 9.32 -11.87
CA PHE A 19 1.05 9.31 -10.48
C PHE A 19 -0.14 9.17 -9.52
N PHE A 20 -1.22 9.92 -9.73
CA PHE A 20 -2.45 9.82 -8.92
C PHE A 20 -2.99 8.38 -8.88
N PHE A 21 -3.09 7.72 -10.04
CA PHE A 21 -3.57 6.33 -10.10
C PHE A 21 -2.63 5.35 -9.43
N HIS A 22 -1.32 5.52 -9.60
CA HIS A 22 -0.35 4.67 -8.94
C HIS A 22 -0.37 4.79 -7.42
N ILE A 23 -0.69 5.96 -6.85
CA ILE A 23 -0.93 6.09 -5.40
C ILE A 23 -2.15 5.28 -4.97
N ARG A 24 -3.24 5.32 -5.74
CA ARG A 24 -4.43 4.48 -5.48
C ARG A 24 -4.10 2.99 -5.54
N ASP A 25 -3.34 2.57 -6.57
CA ASP A 25 -2.89 1.19 -6.72
C ASP A 25 -1.98 0.78 -5.55
N LEU A 26 -1.07 1.66 -5.14
CA LEU A 26 -0.15 1.41 -4.03
C LEU A 26 -0.92 1.18 -2.73
N VAL A 27 -1.86 2.07 -2.38
CA VAL A 27 -2.71 1.89 -1.20
C VAL A 27 -3.50 0.58 -1.26
N SER A 28 -4.09 0.26 -2.42
CA SER A 28 -4.83 -0.98 -2.63
C SER A 28 -3.96 -2.22 -2.39
N PHE A 29 -2.77 -2.26 -3.00
CA PHE A 29 -1.84 -3.36 -2.85
C PHE A 29 -1.32 -3.49 -1.41
N ILE A 30 -1.02 -2.38 -0.75
CA ILE A 30 -0.60 -2.39 0.66
C ILE A 30 -1.73 -2.92 1.55
N ASN A 31 -2.96 -2.48 1.35
CA ASN A 31 -4.10 -2.98 2.12
C ASN A 31 -4.31 -4.48 1.90
N ARG A 32 -4.17 -4.94 0.66
CA ARG A 32 -4.21 -6.37 0.35
C ARG A 32 -3.09 -7.14 1.06
N PHE A 33 -1.88 -6.58 1.07
CA PHE A 33 -0.74 -7.16 1.79
C PHE A 33 -1.01 -7.22 3.31
N VAL A 34 -1.57 -6.16 3.90
CA VAL A 34 -1.97 -6.09 5.31
C VAL A 34 -2.99 -7.17 5.65
N GLU A 35 -4.01 -7.35 4.82
CA GLU A 35 -5.03 -8.41 5.01
C GLU A 35 -4.40 -9.80 5.03
N LEU A 36 -3.54 -10.10 4.06
CA LEU A 36 -2.86 -11.39 3.96
C LEU A 36 -1.90 -11.61 5.13
N PHE A 37 -1.18 -10.56 5.54
CA PHE A 37 -0.33 -10.60 6.72
C PHE A 37 -1.15 -10.91 7.98
N ASN A 38 -2.27 -10.22 8.19
CA ASN A 38 -3.16 -10.44 9.33
C ASN A 38 -3.73 -11.85 9.36
N LEU A 39 -4.17 -12.36 8.21
CA LEU A 39 -4.67 -13.73 8.09
C LEU A 39 -3.57 -14.75 8.46
N THR A 40 -2.37 -14.55 7.95
CA THR A 40 -1.26 -15.49 8.07
C THR A 40 -0.63 -15.46 9.47
N MET A 41 -0.45 -14.27 10.03
CA MET A 41 0.24 -14.02 11.29
C MET A 41 -0.70 -13.97 12.49
N LYS A 42 -2.02 -14.01 12.25
CA LYS A 42 -3.10 -13.81 13.23
C LYS A 42 -2.96 -12.49 13.99
N THR A 43 -2.78 -11.41 13.25
CA THR A 43 -2.59 -10.05 13.75
C THR A 43 -3.75 -9.14 13.35
N GLN A 44 -3.76 -7.89 13.83
CA GLN A 44 -4.78 -6.89 13.52
C GLN A 44 -4.14 -5.56 13.12
N VAL A 45 -3.16 -5.60 12.23
CA VAL A 45 -2.59 -4.38 11.64
C VAL A 45 -3.69 -3.67 10.84
N LEU A 46 -3.89 -2.38 11.09
CA LEU A 46 -4.98 -1.65 10.48
C LEU A 46 -4.67 -1.32 9.00
N PRO A 47 -5.60 -1.63 8.06
CA PRO A 47 -5.49 -1.14 6.69
C PRO A 47 -5.52 0.38 6.64
N MET A 48 -4.94 0.95 5.59
CA MET A 48 -4.92 2.39 5.40
C MET A 48 -6.17 2.89 4.68
N ASN A 49 -6.55 4.13 4.97
CA ASN A 49 -7.58 4.84 4.21
C ASN A 49 -6.92 5.93 3.37
N LEU A 50 -7.27 6.00 2.09
CA LEU A 50 -6.83 7.07 1.21
C LEU A 50 -7.78 8.27 1.34
N ASN A 51 -7.31 9.34 1.97
CA ASN A 51 -8.02 10.62 2.02
C ASN A 51 -7.32 11.61 1.08
N GLU A 52 -7.84 11.81 -0.13
CA GLU A 52 -7.18 12.61 -1.19
C GLU A 52 -6.82 14.05 -0.79
N GLU A 53 -7.43 14.57 0.28
CA GLU A 53 -7.14 15.89 0.86
C GLU A 53 -5.90 15.93 1.78
N SER A 54 -5.37 14.77 2.16
CA SER A 54 -4.16 14.64 2.97
C SER A 54 -2.90 14.77 2.10
N CYS A 55 -1.79 15.11 2.75
CA CYS A 55 -0.52 15.23 2.07
C CYS A 55 -0.07 13.85 1.59
N ILE A 56 0.50 13.75 0.38
CA ILE A 56 0.98 12.47 -0.17
C ILE A 56 1.96 11.81 0.80
N LYS A 57 2.82 12.63 1.42
CA LYS A 57 3.75 12.19 2.47
C LYS A 57 3.09 11.41 3.59
N ASP A 58 1.90 11.83 4.03
CA ASP A 58 1.21 11.21 5.17
C ASP A 58 0.87 9.73 4.89
N PHE A 59 0.51 9.42 3.64
CA PHE A 59 0.24 8.03 3.23
C PHE A 59 1.52 7.18 3.25
N PHE A 60 2.62 7.68 2.71
CA PHE A 60 3.89 6.95 2.72
C PHE A 60 4.39 6.72 4.15
N GLU A 61 4.27 7.72 5.02
CA GLU A 61 4.60 7.56 6.43
C GLU A 61 3.71 6.51 7.11
N GLN A 62 2.42 6.48 6.79
CA GLN A 62 1.52 5.45 7.29
C GLN A 62 1.89 4.05 6.79
N MET A 63 2.23 3.89 5.50
CA MET A 63 2.70 2.62 4.95
C MET A 63 3.97 2.13 5.66
N ILE A 64 4.94 3.02 5.85
CA ILE A 64 6.20 2.71 6.54
C ILE A 64 5.93 2.31 8.00
N ARG A 65 5.03 3.02 8.70
CA ARG A 65 4.64 2.65 10.07
C ARG A 65 4.04 1.24 10.12
N ASN A 66 3.13 0.91 9.21
CA ASN A 66 2.53 -0.42 9.13
C ASN A 66 3.60 -1.50 8.90
N PHE A 67 4.57 -1.27 7.99
CA PHE A 67 5.64 -2.23 7.76
C PHE A 67 6.56 -2.42 8.97
N LYS A 68 6.91 -1.34 9.67
CA LYS A 68 7.68 -1.43 10.92
C LYS A 68 6.95 -2.22 11.98
N GLU A 69 5.65 -1.99 12.13
CA GLU A 69 4.81 -2.75 13.05
C GLU A 69 4.80 -4.25 12.71
N MET A 70 4.59 -4.59 11.43
CA MET A 70 4.65 -5.96 10.94
C MET A 70 6.01 -6.62 11.20
N GLN A 71 7.12 -5.89 10.98
CA GLN A 71 8.46 -6.39 11.27
C GLN A 71 8.62 -6.74 12.75
N LEU A 72 8.18 -5.86 13.65
CA LEU A 72 8.22 -6.11 15.10
C LEU A 72 7.41 -7.36 15.48
N MET A 73 6.24 -7.56 14.86
CA MET A 73 5.41 -8.75 15.07
C MET A 73 6.09 -10.03 14.59
N VAL A 74 6.70 -10.00 13.39
CA VAL A 74 7.47 -11.12 12.84
C VAL A 74 8.65 -11.46 13.75
N ASP A 75 9.38 -10.46 14.23
CA ASP A 75 10.51 -10.65 15.14
C ASP A 75 10.09 -11.22 16.50
N GLY A 76 8.95 -10.77 17.04
CA GLY A 76 8.38 -11.32 18.26
C GLY A 76 8.06 -12.82 18.11
N LYS A 77 7.38 -13.19 17.02
CA LYS A 77 7.04 -14.59 16.71
C LYS A 77 8.29 -15.45 16.47
N HIS A 78 9.28 -14.92 15.76
CA HIS A 78 10.53 -15.64 15.52
C HIS A 78 11.32 -15.88 16.82
N LYS A 79 11.41 -14.87 17.71
CA LYS A 79 12.04 -15.03 19.03
C LYS A 79 11.30 -16.05 19.90
N GLN A 80 9.98 -16.11 19.81
CA GLN A 80 9.18 -17.14 20.49
C GLN A 80 9.52 -18.55 19.95
N MET A 81 9.68 -18.71 18.64
CA MET A 81 10.08 -19.99 18.02
C MET A 81 11.50 -20.43 18.41
N GLN A 82 12.43 -19.49 18.59
CA GLN A 82 13.79 -19.80 19.05
C GLN A 82 13.80 -20.33 20.50
N LYS A 83 12.86 -19.90 21.33
CA LYS A 83 12.72 -20.38 22.73
C LYS A 83 12.04 -21.74 22.84
N GLU A 84 11.16 -22.08 21.90
CA GLU A 84 10.52 -23.40 21.78
C GLU A 84 10.77 -23.95 20.37
N PRO A 85 11.86 -24.70 20.14
CA PRO A 85 12.23 -25.15 18.81
C PRO A 85 11.07 -25.91 18.16
N LEU A 86 10.83 -25.68 16.87
CA LEU A 86 9.77 -26.34 16.11
C LEU A 86 9.80 -27.87 16.27
N CYS A 87 10.99 -28.46 16.37
CA CYS A 87 11.16 -29.89 16.68
C CYS A 87 10.54 -30.30 18.02
N SER A 88 10.63 -29.48 19.06
CA SER A 88 9.94 -29.73 20.34
C SER A 88 8.43 -29.67 20.18
N LYS A 89 7.88 -28.71 19.41
CA LYS A 89 6.42 -28.63 19.17
C LYS A 89 5.90 -29.76 18.31
N VAL A 90 6.64 -30.14 17.26
CA VAL A 90 6.32 -31.29 16.41
C VAL A 90 6.42 -32.58 17.22
N LEU A 91 7.48 -32.75 18.02
CA LEU A 91 7.64 -33.92 18.88
C LEU A 91 6.52 -33.97 19.91
N THR A 92 6.21 -32.89 20.64
CA THR A 92 5.09 -32.84 21.59
C THR A 92 3.74 -33.05 20.91
N ALA A 93 3.52 -32.54 19.70
CA ALA A 93 2.28 -32.77 18.94
C ALA A 93 2.16 -34.23 18.48
N VAL A 94 3.25 -34.84 18.01
CA VAL A 94 3.30 -36.27 17.62
C VAL A 94 3.12 -37.15 18.86
N THR A 95 3.85 -36.88 19.94
CA THR A 95 3.75 -37.64 21.20
C THR A 95 2.35 -37.48 21.83
N SER A 96 1.79 -36.27 21.84
CA SER A 96 0.42 -36.03 22.34
C SER A 96 -0.65 -36.64 21.46
N ALA A 97 -0.50 -36.63 20.13
CA ALA A 97 -1.44 -37.31 19.22
C ALA A 97 -1.37 -38.83 19.40
N VAL A 98 -0.17 -39.39 19.57
CA VAL A 98 0.03 -40.82 19.87
C VAL A 98 -0.57 -41.19 21.24
N GLU A 99 -0.42 -40.35 22.26
CA GLU A 99 -1.03 -40.54 23.59
C GLU A 99 -2.56 -40.36 23.58
N LYS A 100 -3.11 -39.45 22.77
CA LYS A 100 -4.56 -39.20 22.62
C LYS A 100 -5.26 -40.15 21.65
N CYS A 101 -4.54 -40.83 20.76
CA CYS A 101 -5.12 -41.98 20.04
C CYS A 101 -5.53 -43.12 21.00
N ALA A 102 -5.00 -43.14 22.23
CA ALA A 102 -5.46 -44.03 23.29
C ALA A 102 -6.65 -43.47 24.11
N THR A 103 -6.92 -42.16 24.09
CA THR A 103 -8.06 -41.53 24.76
C THR A 103 -8.56 -40.31 24.00
N ILE A 104 -9.79 -40.42 23.48
CA ILE A 104 -10.49 -39.44 22.63
C ILE A 104 -10.46 -38.05 23.27
N ALA A 105 -9.52 -37.20 22.86
CA ALA A 105 -9.41 -35.80 23.23
C ALA A 105 -9.10 -34.97 21.97
N PRO A 106 -9.61 -33.73 21.87
CA PRO A 106 -10.57 -33.46 20.80
C PRO A 106 -9.96 -32.60 19.67
N HIS A 107 -10.54 -32.70 18.47
CA HIS A 107 -10.10 -32.10 17.20
C HIS A 107 -9.52 -30.68 17.30
N HIS A 108 -10.04 -29.84 18.20
CA HIS A 108 -9.60 -28.45 18.39
C HIS A 108 -8.14 -28.31 18.85
N THR A 109 -7.61 -29.23 19.67
CA THR A 109 -6.22 -29.10 20.16
C THR A 109 -5.20 -29.31 19.04
N ALA A 110 -5.46 -30.27 18.15
CA ALA A 110 -4.58 -30.56 17.02
C ALA A 110 -4.64 -29.44 15.97
N GLU A 111 -5.82 -28.89 15.73
CA GLU A 111 -6.04 -27.77 14.81
C GLU A 111 -5.32 -26.50 15.28
N ASP A 112 -5.37 -26.17 16.58
CA ASP A 112 -4.66 -25.03 17.14
C ASP A 112 -3.14 -25.19 17.08
N MET A 113 -2.63 -26.41 17.30
CA MET A 113 -1.20 -26.72 17.18
C MET A 113 -0.71 -26.60 15.72
N LEU A 114 -1.46 -27.13 14.75
CA LEU A 114 -1.17 -27.00 13.32
C LEU A 114 -1.18 -25.54 12.88
N LYS A 115 -2.20 -24.77 13.29
CA LYS A 115 -2.27 -23.33 13.01
C LYS A 115 -1.06 -22.58 13.59
N ASN A 116 -0.58 -22.98 14.77
CA ASN A 116 0.60 -22.38 15.39
C ASN A 116 1.89 -22.71 14.62
N ILE A 117 2.04 -23.93 14.09
CA ILE A 117 3.16 -24.32 13.22
C ILE A 117 3.12 -23.55 11.89
N GLN A 118 1.95 -23.40 11.28
CA GLN A 118 1.77 -22.65 10.03
C GLN A 118 2.11 -21.17 10.18
N THR A 119 1.58 -20.53 11.25
CA THR A 119 1.90 -19.13 11.61
C THR A 119 3.41 -18.95 11.81
N SER A 120 4.05 -19.96 12.41
CA SER A 120 5.48 -20.00 12.67
C SER A 120 6.31 -20.12 11.38
N GLY A 121 5.90 -20.97 10.44
CA GLY A 121 6.55 -21.11 9.12
C GLY A 121 6.50 -19.81 8.30
N ALA A 122 5.35 -19.14 8.26
CA ALA A 122 5.21 -17.87 7.55
C ALA A 122 6.06 -16.74 8.17
N ALA A 123 6.14 -16.67 9.50
CA ALA A 123 7.02 -15.73 10.19
C ALA A 123 8.49 -15.90 9.79
N LEU A 124 8.94 -17.15 9.61
CA LEU A 124 10.30 -17.44 9.16
C LEU A 124 10.52 -16.96 7.72
N VAL A 125 9.61 -17.28 6.80
CA VAL A 125 9.70 -16.88 5.37
C VAL A 125 9.73 -15.36 5.23
N LEU A 126 8.84 -14.64 5.94
CA LEU A 126 8.82 -13.17 5.93
C LEU A 126 10.11 -12.56 6.46
N LYS A 127 10.72 -13.17 7.49
CA LYS A 127 11.99 -12.72 8.04
C LYS A 127 13.17 -12.97 7.09
N THR A 128 13.25 -14.15 6.48
CA THR A 128 14.38 -14.52 5.61
C THR A 128 14.31 -13.89 4.23
N SER A 129 13.11 -13.57 3.75
CA SER A 129 12.93 -12.93 2.43
C SER A 129 13.22 -11.42 2.44
N HIS A 130 13.36 -10.81 3.62
CA HIS A 130 13.57 -9.37 3.79
C HIS A 130 12.52 -8.48 3.10
N VAL A 131 11.35 -9.02 2.73
CA VAL A 131 10.32 -8.32 1.95
C VAL A 131 9.86 -7.04 2.65
N LEU A 132 9.60 -7.09 3.96
CA LEU A 132 9.15 -5.94 4.73
C LEU A 132 10.20 -4.81 4.79
N VAL A 133 11.48 -5.17 4.89
CA VAL A 133 12.60 -4.21 4.94
C VAL A 133 12.83 -3.58 3.56
N ASN A 134 12.74 -4.38 2.50
CA ASN A 134 12.88 -3.90 1.14
C ASN A 134 11.74 -2.94 0.78
N LEU A 135 10.50 -3.25 1.16
CA LEU A 135 9.34 -2.38 0.95
C LEU A 135 9.47 -1.07 1.73
N GLU A 136 9.87 -1.14 3.00
CA GLU A 136 10.17 0.06 3.81
C GLU A 136 11.22 0.95 3.14
N THR A 137 12.31 0.35 2.66
CA THR A 137 13.43 1.07 2.03
C THR A 137 12.97 1.74 0.73
N SER A 138 12.26 1.01 -0.13
CA SER A 138 11.72 1.56 -1.38
C SER A 138 10.77 2.72 -1.13
N LEU A 139 9.85 2.61 -0.16
CA LEU A 139 8.96 3.70 0.20
C LEU A 139 9.71 4.91 0.77
N SER A 140 10.74 4.67 1.58
CA SER A 140 11.59 5.73 2.15
C SER A 140 12.36 6.48 1.07
N LEU A 141 12.78 5.80 0.00
CA LEU A 141 13.39 6.44 -1.18
C LEU A 141 12.38 7.28 -1.95
N LEU A 142 11.16 6.76 -2.16
CA LEU A 142 10.09 7.51 -2.82
C LEU A 142 9.70 8.77 -2.03
N MET A 143 9.79 8.75 -0.69
CA MET A 143 9.53 9.91 0.15
C MET A 143 10.54 11.07 0.00
N GLN A 144 11.68 10.87 -0.67
CA GLN A 144 12.67 11.93 -0.88
C GLN A 144 12.26 12.89 -2.01
N PHE A 145 11.25 12.54 -2.79
CA PHE A 145 10.82 13.34 -3.93
C PHE A 145 10.01 14.56 -3.50
N PRO A 146 10.21 15.75 -4.11
CA PRO A 146 9.53 16.99 -3.71
C PRO A 146 8.00 16.93 -3.76
N ILE A 147 7.44 16.12 -4.67
CA ILE A 147 5.99 15.92 -4.85
C ILE A 147 5.26 15.45 -3.59
N MET A 148 5.99 14.91 -2.61
CA MET A 148 5.44 14.46 -1.33
C MET A 148 4.66 15.54 -0.58
N GLY A 149 4.96 16.83 -0.79
CA GLY A 149 4.27 17.96 -0.15
C GLY A 149 2.87 18.26 -0.71
N LEU A 150 2.50 17.72 -1.86
CA LEU A 150 1.19 17.98 -2.48
C LEU A 150 0.10 17.10 -1.89
N ARG A 151 -1.16 17.52 -2.05
CA ARG A 151 -2.32 16.64 -1.84
C ARG A 151 -2.57 15.84 -3.09
N LEU A 152 -3.19 14.67 -2.93
CA LEU A 152 -3.54 13.86 -4.08
C LEU A 152 -4.59 14.57 -4.96
N SER A 153 -5.52 15.29 -4.34
CA SER A 153 -6.54 16.09 -5.04
C SER A 153 -5.97 17.33 -5.77
N ASP A 154 -4.74 17.76 -5.48
CA ASP A 154 -4.08 18.84 -6.23
C ASP A 154 -3.61 18.36 -7.62
N LEU A 155 -3.35 17.06 -7.78
CA LEU A 155 -2.78 16.46 -8.99
C LEU A 155 -3.84 16.13 -10.03
N TYR A 156 -4.91 15.50 -9.57
CA TYR A 156 -6.03 15.08 -10.39
C TYR A 156 -7.25 14.95 -9.50
N ARG A 157 -8.38 15.48 -9.98
CA ARG A 157 -9.69 15.27 -9.36
C ARG A 157 -10.54 14.50 -10.35
N GLU A 158 -10.92 13.29 -9.98
CA GLU A 158 -11.87 12.53 -10.77
C GLU A 158 -13.18 13.32 -10.84
N GLU A 159 -13.65 13.62 -12.05
CA GLU A 159 -14.97 14.24 -12.22
C GLU A 159 -16.01 13.20 -11.82
N THR A 160 -16.44 13.23 -10.55
CA THR A 160 -17.63 12.51 -10.13
C THR A 160 -18.79 12.98 -11.00
N LYS A 161 -19.41 12.04 -11.72
CA LYS A 161 -20.55 12.20 -12.64
C LYS A 161 -21.80 12.87 -12.05
N GLU A 162 -21.75 13.44 -10.85
CA GLU A 162 -22.90 14.08 -10.21
C GLU A 162 -23.20 15.49 -10.77
N GLN A 163 -22.38 16.00 -11.69
CA GLN A 163 -22.59 17.34 -12.26
C GLN A 163 -23.15 17.35 -13.70
N SER A 164 -23.39 16.19 -14.32
CA SER A 164 -23.95 16.12 -15.68
C SER A 164 -25.48 16.00 -15.76
N ASP A 165 -26.18 15.78 -14.64
CA ASP A 165 -27.65 15.64 -14.63
C ASP A 165 -28.40 16.89 -14.11
N ALA A 166 -27.69 17.98 -13.80
CA ALA A 166 -28.32 19.25 -13.40
C ALA A 166 -28.44 20.22 -14.58
N THR A 167 -29.09 19.82 -15.67
CA THR A 167 -29.59 20.78 -16.67
C THR A 167 -30.93 20.29 -17.23
N SER A 168 -31.98 20.45 -16.44
CA SER A 168 -33.28 21.01 -16.86
C SER A 168 -34.29 20.83 -15.73
N ASP A 169 -34.38 21.80 -14.83
CA ASP A 169 -35.66 22.48 -14.64
C ASP A 169 -35.53 23.61 -13.62
N ALA A 170 -36.07 24.75 -14.02
CA ALA A 170 -36.29 25.87 -13.13
C ALA A 170 -37.21 25.43 -11.98
N THR A 171 -36.87 25.80 -10.74
CA THR A 171 -37.70 26.61 -9.81
C THR A 171 -37.20 26.46 -8.37
N THR A 172 -37.13 27.60 -7.68
CA THR A 172 -37.05 27.82 -6.22
C THR A 172 -35.75 27.49 -5.47
N ALA A 173 -35.09 28.60 -5.13
CA ALA A 173 -34.13 28.83 -4.05
C ALA A 173 -34.40 28.03 -2.76
N GLU A 174 -33.40 27.29 -2.30
CA GLU A 174 -33.03 27.25 -0.89
C GLU A 174 -31.50 27.31 -0.72
N LYS A 175 -31.11 28.12 0.26
CA LYS A 175 -29.79 28.61 0.59
C LYS A 175 -28.98 27.53 1.30
N ASN A 176 -28.12 26.83 0.58
CA ASN A 176 -27.04 26.04 1.17
C ASN A 176 -25.71 26.69 0.84
N THR A 177 -25.19 27.49 1.78
CA THR A 177 -23.80 27.95 1.79
C THR A 177 -22.89 26.78 2.16
N SER A 178 -22.74 25.82 1.25
CA SER A 178 -21.54 25.00 1.20
C SER A 178 -20.57 25.74 0.30
N ALA A 179 -19.43 26.16 0.82
CA ALA A 179 -18.37 26.75 0.02
C ALA A 179 -17.86 25.68 -0.95
N GLU A 180 -18.47 25.63 -2.14
CA GLU A 180 -17.99 24.82 -3.26
C GLU A 180 -16.59 25.35 -3.61
N ARG A 181 -15.57 24.62 -3.14
CA ARG A 181 -14.17 24.99 -3.37
C ARG A 181 -13.97 25.13 -4.90
N PRO A 182 -13.40 26.24 -5.39
CA PRO A 182 -13.23 26.44 -6.82
C PRO A 182 -12.48 25.26 -7.42
N LYS A 183 -12.99 24.69 -8.52
CA LYS A 183 -12.25 23.71 -9.32
C LYS A 183 -10.91 24.34 -9.68
N ALA A 184 -9.80 23.72 -9.25
CA ALA A 184 -8.48 24.15 -9.69
C ALA A 184 -8.43 24.06 -11.22
N THR A 185 -8.05 25.14 -11.88
CA THR A 185 -7.89 25.13 -13.34
C THR A 185 -6.64 24.33 -13.68
N THR A 186 -6.58 23.73 -14.88
CA THR A 186 -5.38 23.01 -15.37
C THR A 186 -4.10 23.84 -15.21
N GLU A 187 -4.20 25.14 -15.39
CA GLU A 187 -3.10 26.09 -15.26
C GLU A 187 -2.66 26.30 -13.79
N GLU A 188 -3.58 26.22 -12.82
CA GLU A 188 -3.26 26.25 -11.39
C GLU A 188 -2.52 24.97 -10.97
N THR A 189 -2.98 23.80 -11.42
CA THR A 189 -2.31 22.51 -11.16
C THR A 189 -0.91 22.48 -11.77
N LEU A 190 -0.74 22.93 -13.02
CA LEU A 190 0.57 23.04 -13.65
C LEU A 190 1.53 23.94 -12.86
N ARG A 191 1.04 25.10 -12.39
CA ARG A 191 1.85 26.00 -11.58
C ARG A 191 2.28 25.37 -10.26
N LYS A 192 1.34 24.76 -9.53
CA LYS A 192 1.64 24.05 -8.26
C LYS A 192 2.65 22.93 -8.46
N LEU A 193 2.52 22.15 -9.55
CA LEU A 193 3.46 21.09 -9.90
C LEU A 193 4.87 21.66 -10.16
N GLN A 194 4.97 22.72 -10.95
CA GLN A 194 6.26 23.36 -11.23
C GLN A 194 6.88 23.97 -9.97
N ASP A 195 6.09 24.63 -9.13
CA ASP A 195 6.57 25.24 -7.89
C ASP A 195 7.12 24.19 -6.92
N VAL A 196 6.46 23.04 -6.81
CA VAL A 196 6.89 21.96 -5.89
C VAL A 196 8.08 21.17 -6.44
N LEU A 197 8.10 20.90 -7.76
CA LEU A 197 9.22 20.18 -8.38
C LEU A 197 10.47 21.05 -8.50
N SER A 198 10.32 22.38 -8.45
CA SER A 198 11.43 23.32 -8.48
C SER A 198 12.31 23.22 -7.22
N PRO A 199 13.64 23.13 -7.37
CA PRO A 199 14.54 23.33 -6.24
C PRO A 199 14.39 24.76 -5.71
N ALA A 200 14.51 24.93 -4.39
CA ALA A 200 14.12 26.13 -3.61
C ALA A 200 14.62 27.50 -4.10
N ASN A 201 15.52 27.57 -5.09
CA ASN A 201 16.18 28.79 -5.56
C ASN A 201 16.10 29.02 -7.09
N ALA A 202 15.31 28.25 -7.86
CA ALA A 202 15.21 28.43 -9.31
C ALA A 202 13.83 28.05 -9.86
N HIS A 203 13.34 28.80 -10.86
CA HIS A 203 12.15 28.43 -11.62
C HIS A 203 12.49 27.26 -12.55
N MET A 204 11.91 26.09 -12.32
CA MET A 204 12.10 24.93 -13.19
C MET A 204 11.32 25.09 -14.51
N PRO A 205 11.94 24.85 -15.68
CA PRO A 205 11.20 24.76 -16.94
C PRO A 205 10.17 23.62 -16.92
N VAL A 206 9.07 23.77 -17.66
CA VAL A 206 7.99 22.76 -17.72
C VAL A 206 8.51 21.39 -18.16
N GLU A 207 9.43 21.38 -19.13
CA GLU A 207 10.10 20.17 -19.63
C GLU A 207 10.81 19.40 -18.51
N ALA A 208 11.63 20.09 -17.72
CA ALA A 208 12.35 19.47 -16.60
C ALA A 208 11.39 18.95 -15.51
N ALA A 209 10.31 19.68 -15.24
CA ALA A 209 9.27 19.23 -14.31
C ALA A 209 8.56 17.95 -14.83
N ALA A 210 8.29 17.88 -16.14
CA ALA A 210 7.72 16.69 -16.77
C ALA A 210 8.69 15.50 -16.66
N ASP A 211 9.97 15.70 -16.98
CA ASP A 211 11.00 14.65 -16.92
C ASP A 211 11.17 14.08 -15.51
N GLU A 212 11.25 14.94 -14.50
CA GLU A 212 11.34 14.56 -13.08
C GLU A 212 10.12 13.72 -12.65
N LEU A 213 8.91 14.18 -12.99
CA LEU A 213 7.69 13.46 -12.60
C LEU A 213 7.55 12.13 -13.35
N GLU A 214 7.89 12.08 -14.64
CA GLU A 214 7.90 10.85 -15.42
C GLU A 214 8.90 9.83 -14.86
N GLN A 215 10.10 10.27 -14.45
CA GLN A 215 11.08 9.41 -13.79
C GLN A 215 10.59 8.88 -12.44
N PHE A 216 9.89 9.73 -11.68
CA PHE A 216 9.31 9.32 -10.41
C PHE A 216 8.19 8.29 -10.60
N VAL A 217 7.30 8.52 -11.57
CA VAL A 217 6.24 7.57 -11.96
C VAL A 217 6.84 6.21 -12.32
N LYS A 218 7.90 6.16 -13.12
CA LYS A 218 8.62 4.91 -13.46
C LYS A 218 9.17 4.21 -12.23
N SER A 219 9.74 4.96 -11.29
CA SER A 219 10.29 4.40 -10.04
C SER A 219 9.19 3.79 -9.15
N MET A 220 8.02 4.44 -9.12
CA MET A 220 6.86 3.92 -8.42
C MET A 220 6.28 2.68 -9.11
N GLU A 221 6.24 2.63 -10.44
CA GLU A 221 5.80 1.45 -11.19
C GLU A 221 6.63 0.21 -10.84
N ILE A 222 7.96 0.34 -10.77
CA ILE A 222 8.85 -0.75 -10.34
C ILE A 222 8.50 -1.21 -8.93
N THR A 223 8.22 -0.27 -8.02
CA THR A 223 7.82 -0.58 -6.64
C THR A 223 6.49 -1.34 -6.61
N LEU A 224 5.50 -0.92 -7.40
CA LEU A 224 4.22 -1.60 -7.55
C LEU A 224 4.38 -3.03 -8.07
N GLN A 225 5.23 -3.26 -9.07
CA GLN A 225 5.50 -4.59 -9.62
C GLN A 225 6.14 -5.52 -8.58
N VAL A 226 7.10 -5.01 -7.79
CA VAL A 226 7.71 -5.77 -6.69
C VAL A 226 6.66 -6.15 -5.66
N LEU A 227 5.82 -5.19 -5.23
CA LEU A 227 4.76 -5.44 -4.25
C LEU A 227 3.74 -6.45 -4.76
N GLN A 228 3.31 -6.33 -6.02
CA GLN A 228 2.40 -7.28 -6.65
C GLN A 228 2.98 -8.70 -6.69
N LYS A 229 4.28 -8.82 -7.00
CA LYS A 229 4.98 -10.12 -6.99
C LYS A 229 5.02 -10.70 -5.58
N SER A 230 5.33 -9.88 -4.56
CA SER A 230 5.31 -10.29 -3.16
C SER A 230 3.94 -10.76 -2.69
N ILE A 231 2.87 -10.06 -3.07
CA ILE A 231 1.48 -10.45 -2.78
C ILE A 231 1.19 -11.82 -3.41
N LYS A 232 1.50 -12.01 -4.70
CA LYS A 232 1.27 -13.29 -5.40
C LYS A 232 2.04 -14.45 -4.76
N THR A 233 3.28 -14.23 -4.34
CA THR A 233 4.06 -15.24 -3.61
C THR A 233 3.37 -15.62 -2.30
N MET A 234 2.97 -14.62 -1.50
CA MET A 234 2.30 -14.86 -0.23
C MET A 234 0.94 -15.54 -0.41
N GLU A 235 0.16 -15.17 -1.42
CA GLU A 235 -1.11 -15.86 -1.77
C GLU A 235 -0.88 -17.31 -2.21
N GLY A 236 0.15 -17.57 -3.01
CA GLY A 236 0.56 -18.92 -3.40
C GLY A 236 0.95 -19.78 -2.20
N ASP A 237 1.80 -19.25 -1.32
CA ASP A 237 2.25 -19.94 -0.12
C ASP A 237 1.09 -20.19 0.86
N ILE A 238 0.14 -19.25 1.00
CA ILE A 238 -1.10 -19.43 1.79
C ILE A 238 -1.99 -20.52 1.17
N SER A 239 -2.09 -20.58 -0.17
CA SER A 239 -2.88 -21.62 -0.86
C SER A 239 -2.31 -23.01 -0.63
N VAL A 240 -0.97 -23.14 -0.65
CA VAL A 240 -0.28 -24.40 -0.28
C VAL A 240 -0.53 -24.75 1.18
N LEU A 241 -0.48 -23.78 2.10
CA LEU A 241 -0.73 -24.02 3.53
C LEU A 241 -2.18 -24.40 3.84
N THR A 242 -3.15 -23.89 3.08
CA THR A 242 -4.58 -24.19 3.24
C THR A 242 -5.00 -25.49 2.54
N GLN A 243 -4.37 -25.89 1.42
CA GLN A 243 -4.62 -27.20 0.80
C GLN A 243 -4.20 -28.39 1.68
N VAL A 244 -3.23 -28.21 2.57
CA VAL A 244 -2.84 -29.25 3.56
C VAL A 244 -3.93 -29.49 4.61
N GLN A 245 -4.92 -28.59 4.75
CA GLN A 245 -6.07 -28.76 5.65
C GLN A 245 -7.26 -29.51 5.00
N GLY A 246 -7.20 -29.79 3.69
CA GLY A 246 -8.33 -30.31 2.91
C GLY A 246 -8.24 -31.77 2.44
N LYS A 247 -7.39 -32.61 3.06
CA LYS A 247 -7.32 -34.05 2.77
C LYS A 247 -7.35 -34.89 4.04
#